data_AF-A0A3M1S6A4-F1
#
_entry.id   AF-A0A3M1S6A4-F1
#
_cell.length_a   1.000
_cell.length_b   1.000
_cell.length_c   1.000
_cell.angle_alpha   90.00
_cell.angle_beta   90.00
_cell.angle_gamma   90.00
#
_symmetry.space_group_name_H-M   'P 1'
#
loop_
_entity.id
_entity.type
_entity.pdbx_description
1 polymer ?
#
loop_
_entity_poly.entity_id
_entity_poly.type
_entity_poly.pdbx_seq_one_letter_code
_entity_poly.pdbx_strand_id
1 'polypeptide(L)'
;MKRIVIALSVIAILFAFSGVSEAGTEFAYDWAKKWETSIGVGYKGFSKSEIDDAGMVVIRAQKRIGYPLLLGVEGEAALAGNIAYFRVGVPFTYRLRGFGEKSKIDLTVVPGVSYATNLDTDVNQLGATGGIGAEFKYFYRTGYAIGLGAYYTLTT
;
A
#
# COMPACT_ATOMS: atom_id res chain seq x y z
N MET A 1 16.75 -20.30 -19.02
CA MET A 1 17.20 -19.64 -17.77
C MET A 1 18.11 -18.43 -18.02
N LYS A 2 19.29 -18.54 -18.66
CA LYS A 2 20.21 -17.39 -18.87
C LYS A 2 19.57 -16.16 -19.55
N ARG A 3 18.70 -16.35 -20.55
CA ARG A 3 18.01 -15.24 -21.24
C ARG A 3 16.98 -14.50 -20.37
N ILE A 4 16.33 -15.20 -19.44
CA ILE A 4 15.37 -14.61 -18.50
C ILE A 4 16.10 -13.80 -17.42
N VAL A 5 17.23 -14.32 -16.92
CA VAL A 5 18.07 -13.60 -15.95
C VAL A 5 18.61 -12.31 -16.58
N ILE A 6 19.10 -12.37 -17.82
CA ILE A 6 19.59 -11.18 -18.54
C ILE A 6 18.46 -10.16 -18.76
N ALA A 7 17.26 -10.61 -19.16
CA ALA A 7 16.11 -9.72 -19.31
C ALA A 7 15.70 -9.05 -17.99
N LEU A 8 15.66 -9.81 -16.88
CA LEU A 8 15.36 -9.27 -15.55
C LEU A 8 16.45 -8.32 -15.06
N SER A 9 17.73 -8.60 -15.34
CA SER A 9 18.85 -7.72 -15.01
C SER A 9 18.82 -6.43 -15.82
N VAL A 10 18.50 -6.49 -17.12
CA VAL A 10 18.36 -5.28 -17.96
C VAL A 10 17.17 -4.44 -17.49
N ILE A 11 16.05 -5.07 -17.15
CA ILE A 11 14.88 -4.40 -16.57
C ILE A 11 15.24 -3.75 -15.22
N ALA A 12 15.92 -4.47 -14.33
CA ALA A 12 16.37 -3.94 -13.03
C ALA A 12 17.37 -2.77 -13.18
N ILE A 13 18.28 -2.85 -14.16
CA ILE A 13 19.23 -1.77 -14.47
C ILE A 13 18.50 -0.55 -15.04
N LEU A 14 17.55 -0.74 -15.96
CA LEU A 14 16.75 0.35 -16.51
C LEU A 14 15.92 1.06 -15.42
N PHE A 15 15.32 0.30 -14.49
CA PHE A 15 14.62 0.86 -13.33
C PHE A 15 15.58 1.57 -12.35
N ALA A 16 16.78 1.05 -12.15
CA ALA A 16 17.79 1.66 -11.28
C ALA A 16 18.29 3.02 -11.83
N PHE A 17 18.53 3.13 -13.13
CA PHE A 17 18.99 4.39 -13.75
C PHE A 17 17.92 5.49 -13.72
N SER A 18 16.64 5.15 -13.95
CA SER A 18 15.55 6.12 -13.77
C SER A 18 15.44 6.61 -12.32
N GLY A 19 15.69 5.71 -11.36
CA GLY A 19 15.64 6.03 -9.94
C GLY A 19 16.73 7.00 -9.46
N VAL A 20 17.95 6.93 -10.02
CA VAL A 20 19.07 7.79 -9.61
C VAL A 20 18.89 9.24 -10.07
N SER A 21 18.35 9.47 -11.29
CA SER A 21 18.12 10.84 -11.78
C SER A 21 16.99 11.56 -11.04
N GLU A 22 15.92 10.83 -10.69
CA GLU A 22 14.78 11.38 -9.94
C GLU A 22 15.09 11.56 -8.45
N ALA A 23 15.90 10.67 -7.87
CA ALA A 23 16.42 10.85 -6.52
C ALA A 23 17.16 12.19 -6.41
N GLY A 24 17.95 12.57 -7.42
CA GLY A 24 18.67 13.85 -7.46
C GLY A 24 17.73 15.07 -7.52
N THR A 25 16.67 15.01 -8.31
CA THR A 25 15.67 16.09 -8.37
C THR A 25 14.76 16.15 -7.15
N GLU A 26 14.36 15.01 -6.56
CA GLU A 26 13.48 14.99 -5.38
C GLU A 26 14.26 15.20 -4.05
N PHE A 27 15.56 14.88 -3.96
CA PHE A 27 16.42 15.25 -2.80
C PHE A 27 16.61 16.77 -2.68
N ALA A 28 16.55 17.50 -3.80
CA ALA A 28 16.73 18.95 -3.83
C ALA A 28 15.52 19.72 -3.25
N TYR A 29 14.39 19.06 -3.02
CA TYR A 29 13.17 19.72 -2.54
C TYR A 29 12.72 19.23 -1.16
N ASP A 30 12.48 20.20 -0.28
CA ASP A 30 12.13 20.06 1.14
C ASP A 30 10.79 19.31 1.42
N TRP A 31 9.99 19.04 0.38
CA TRP A 31 8.76 18.26 0.50
C TRP A 31 9.01 16.75 0.72
N ALA A 32 10.20 16.23 0.37
CA ALA A 32 10.57 14.84 0.60
C ALA A 32 10.63 14.46 2.09
N LYS A 33 10.64 15.45 3.01
CA LYS A 33 10.62 15.24 4.47
C LYS A 33 9.22 15.29 5.09
N LYS A 34 8.19 15.64 4.31
CA LYS A 34 6.82 15.82 4.81
C LYS A 34 6.07 14.48 4.82
N TRP A 35 5.07 14.40 5.70
CA TRP A 35 4.12 13.29 5.69
C TRP A 35 3.24 13.39 4.44
N GLU A 36 3.05 12.26 3.78
CA GLU A 36 2.08 12.06 2.72
C GLU A 36 0.87 11.33 3.29
N THR A 37 -0.32 11.84 3.02
CA THR A 37 -1.57 11.19 3.43
C THR A 37 -2.35 10.78 2.18
N SER A 38 -2.81 9.53 2.15
CA SER A 38 -3.67 9.00 1.10
C SER A 38 -4.89 8.32 1.69
N ILE A 39 -6.01 8.50 1.00
CA ILE A 39 -7.24 7.73 1.21
C ILE A 39 -7.41 6.85 -0.02
N GLY A 40 -7.51 5.55 0.21
CA GLY A 40 -7.79 4.53 -0.79
C GLY A 40 -9.17 3.94 -0.53
N VAL A 41 -9.89 3.67 -1.61
CA VAL A 41 -11.09 2.84 -1.60
C VAL A 41 -10.82 1.63 -2.47
N GLY A 42 -11.29 0.47 -2.05
CA GLY A 42 -11.00 -0.75 -2.77
C GLY A 42 -11.94 -1.88 -2.42
N TYR A 43 -11.59 -3.05 -2.94
CA TYR A 43 -12.31 -4.30 -2.72
C TYR A 43 -11.41 -5.27 -1.97
N LYS A 44 -11.98 -6.01 -1.03
CA LYS A 44 -11.29 -7.02 -0.24
C LYS A 44 -12.01 -8.35 -0.37
N GLY A 45 -11.30 -9.33 -0.94
CA GLY A 45 -11.74 -10.72 -0.95
C GLY A 45 -11.34 -11.44 0.34
N PHE A 46 -12.28 -12.19 0.92
CA PHE A 46 -12.01 -13.05 2.06
C PHE A 46 -11.85 -14.50 1.60
N SER A 47 -10.82 -15.19 2.09
CA SER A 47 -10.51 -16.56 1.62
C SER A 47 -11.44 -17.64 2.19
N LYS A 48 -12.25 -17.32 3.21
CA LYS A 48 -13.23 -18.24 3.79
C LYS A 48 -14.55 -18.16 3.02
N SER A 49 -15.03 -19.32 2.55
CA SER A 49 -16.18 -19.51 1.66
C SER A 49 -17.54 -18.99 2.14
N GLU A 50 -17.62 -18.40 3.33
CA GLU A 50 -18.85 -17.93 3.95
C GLU A 50 -18.87 -16.40 4.18
N ILE A 51 -17.78 -15.70 3.85
CA ILE A 51 -17.68 -14.26 4.01
C ILE A 51 -17.74 -13.64 2.61
N ASP A 52 -18.83 -12.92 2.34
CA ASP A 52 -18.97 -12.14 1.11
C ASP A 52 -17.83 -11.12 1.00
N ASP A 53 -17.42 -10.84 -0.23
CA ASP A 53 -16.41 -9.83 -0.46
C ASP A 53 -16.88 -8.44 0.02
N ALA A 54 -15.94 -7.62 0.50
CA ALA A 54 -16.25 -6.33 1.09
C ALA A 54 -15.68 -5.15 0.32
N GLY A 55 -16.41 -4.03 0.37
CA GLY A 55 -15.80 -2.72 0.20
C GLY A 55 -14.87 -2.41 1.36
N MET A 56 -13.69 -1.89 1.06
CA MET A 56 -12.72 -1.45 2.07
C MET A 56 -12.36 0.03 1.87
N VAL A 57 -12.09 0.68 3.00
CA VAL A 57 -11.48 2.00 3.04
C VAL A 57 -10.14 1.88 3.75
N VAL A 58 -9.11 2.46 3.14
CA VAL A 58 -7.75 2.49 3.67
C VAL A 58 -7.35 3.94 3.85
N ILE A 59 -6.86 4.29 5.03
CA ILE A 59 -6.22 5.57 5.31
C ILE A 59 -4.77 5.29 5.60
N ARG A 60 -3.87 5.95 4.86
CA ARG A 60 -2.44 5.75 5.02
C ARG A 60 -1.74 7.10 5.20
N ALA A 61 -0.90 7.18 6.22
CA ALA A 61 0.04 8.28 6.41
C ALA A 61 1.46 7.73 6.33
N GLN A 62 2.27 8.23 5.40
CA GLN A 62 3.63 7.75 5.17
C GLN A 62 4.63 8.88 5.07
N LYS A 63 5.86 8.60 5.47
CA LYS A 63 6.99 9.48 5.31
C LYS A 63 8.09 8.76 4.56
N ARG A 64 8.77 9.48 3.69
CA ARG A 64 9.95 8.96 3.00
C ARG A 64 11.11 8.86 3.98
N ILE A 65 11.72 7.68 4.05
CA ILE A 65 12.91 7.42 4.88
C ILE A 65 14.20 7.42 4.05
N GLY A 66 14.08 7.22 2.74
CA GLY A 66 15.11 7.34 1.72
C GLY A 66 14.44 7.16 0.36
N TYR A 67 15.01 7.62 -0.76
CA TYR A 67 14.41 7.28 -2.05
C TYR A 67 14.78 5.85 -2.45
N PRO A 68 13.84 5.00 -2.91
CA PRO A 68 12.40 5.22 -3.09
C PRO A 68 11.51 4.64 -1.96
N LEU A 69 12.03 4.54 -0.74
CA LEU A 69 11.41 3.89 0.41
C LEU A 69 10.57 4.85 1.28
N LEU A 70 9.35 4.44 1.58
CA LEU A 70 8.45 5.09 2.52
C LEU A 70 8.08 4.15 3.67
N LEU A 71 7.90 4.73 4.84
CA LEU A 71 7.43 4.06 6.06
C LEU A 71 6.30 4.87 6.68
N GLY A 72 5.33 4.21 7.29
CA GLY A 72 4.24 4.94 7.92
C GLY A 72 3.33 4.10 8.77
N VAL A 73 2.09 4.57 8.87
CA VAL A 73 0.98 3.92 9.56
C VAL A 73 -0.21 3.83 8.61
N GLU A 74 -0.96 2.76 8.74
CA GLU A 74 -2.16 2.49 7.95
C GLU A 74 -3.29 2.00 8.84
N GLY A 75 -4.49 2.53 8.61
CA GLY A 75 -5.74 1.99 9.10
C GLY A 75 -6.57 1.49 7.93
N GLU A 76 -7.14 0.30 8.05
CA GLU A 76 -8.10 -0.26 7.11
C GLU A 76 -9.37 -0.64 7.85
N ALA A 77 -10.52 -0.34 7.25
CA ALA A 77 -11.82 -0.80 7.70
C ALA A 77 -12.58 -1.43 6.54
N ALA A 78 -13.25 -2.55 6.80
CA ALA A 78 -14.09 -3.24 5.84
C ALA A 78 -15.36 -3.79 6.51
N LEU A 79 -16.45 -3.87 5.75
CA LEU A 79 -17.73 -4.45 6.18
C LEU A 79 -18.12 -5.56 5.19
N ALA A 80 -18.18 -6.80 5.67
CA ALA A 80 -18.56 -7.98 4.93
C ALA A 80 -19.82 -8.58 5.56
N GLY A 81 -21.01 -8.25 5.04
CA GLY A 81 -22.28 -8.64 5.66
C GLY A 81 -22.38 -8.13 7.12
N ASN A 82 -22.47 -9.06 8.07
CA ASN A 82 -22.51 -8.79 9.51
C ASN A 82 -21.11 -8.74 10.17
N ILE A 83 -20.02 -8.84 9.41
CA ILE A 83 -18.66 -8.80 9.96
C ILE A 83 -18.04 -7.42 9.75
N ALA A 84 -17.69 -6.77 10.86
CA ALA A 84 -16.86 -5.57 10.84
C ALA A 84 -15.39 -5.95 11.04
N TYR A 85 -14.55 -5.53 10.10
CA TYR A 85 -13.12 -5.78 10.10
C TYR A 85 -12.34 -4.47 10.21
N PHE A 86 -11.37 -4.45 11.12
CA PHE A 86 -10.43 -3.34 11.30
C PHE A 86 -9.00 -3.87 11.28
N ARG A 87 -8.09 -3.20 10.58
CA ARG A 87 -6.65 -3.45 10.63
C ARG A 87 -5.91 -2.17 10.92
N VAL A 88 -4.88 -2.27 11.75
CA VAL A 88 -3.85 -1.24 11.88
C VAL A 88 -2.51 -1.88 11.53
N GLY A 89 -1.73 -1.21 10.69
CA GLY A 89 -0.46 -1.74 10.21
C GLY A 89 0.60 -0.69 9.95
N VAL A 90 1.81 -1.18 9.70
CA VAL A 90 3.00 -0.38 9.42
C VAL A 90 3.39 -0.60 7.96
N PRO A 91 2.91 0.23 7.01
CA PRO A 91 3.20 0.07 5.60
C PRO A 91 4.66 0.43 5.29
N PHE A 92 5.41 -0.57 4.81
CA PHE A 92 6.69 -0.41 4.13
C PHE A 92 6.43 -0.33 2.64
N THR A 93 6.78 0.78 2.00
CA THR A 93 6.48 1.02 0.59
C THR A 93 7.71 1.32 -0.22
N TYR A 94 7.81 0.64 -1.36
CA TYR A 94 8.75 0.94 -2.42
C TYR A 94 8.01 1.68 -3.53
N ARG A 95 8.40 2.93 -3.80
CA ARG A 95 7.73 3.79 -4.76
C ARG A 95 8.41 3.76 -6.13
N LEU A 96 7.61 3.55 -7.16
CA LEU A 96 7.99 3.63 -8.55
C LEU A 96 7.37 4.87 -9.19
N ARG A 97 8.01 5.33 -10.28
CA ARG A 97 7.44 6.37 -11.14
C ARG A 97 6.20 5.81 -11.85
N GLY A 98 5.12 6.58 -11.83
CA GLY A 98 3.92 6.31 -12.64
C GLY A 98 3.95 7.08 -13.96
N PHE A 99 2.78 7.26 -14.55
CA PHE A 99 2.61 8.03 -15.79
C PHE A 99 2.66 9.54 -15.50
N GLY A 100 3.80 10.17 -15.78
CA GLY A 100 4.05 11.61 -15.56
C GLY A 100 4.60 11.94 -14.17
N GLU A 101 4.78 13.23 -13.87
CA GLU A 101 5.44 13.69 -12.64
C GLU A 101 4.55 13.50 -11.39
N LYS A 102 3.22 13.61 -11.56
CA LYS A 102 2.22 13.55 -10.48
C LYS A 102 1.70 12.15 -10.17
N SER A 103 2.12 11.15 -10.93
CA SER A 103 1.65 9.78 -10.78
C SER A 103 2.76 8.89 -10.25
N LYS A 104 2.46 8.05 -9.25
CA LYS A 104 3.40 7.09 -8.66
C LYS A 104 2.75 5.71 -8.55
N ILE A 105 3.57 4.67 -8.50
CA ILE A 105 3.12 3.29 -8.26
C ILE A 105 3.80 2.83 -6.97
N ASP A 106 3.01 2.56 -5.94
CA ASP A 106 3.48 2.13 -4.63
C ASP A 106 3.34 0.61 -4.51
N LEU A 107 4.45 -0.08 -4.26
CA LEU A 107 4.46 -1.48 -3.86
C LEU A 107 4.61 -1.54 -2.35
N THR A 108 3.63 -2.12 -1.65
CA THR A 108 3.50 -2.01 -0.20
C THR A 108 3.44 -3.37 0.47
N VAL A 109 4.17 -3.51 1.58
CA VAL A 109 4.02 -4.60 2.55
C VAL A 109 3.55 -4.01 3.87
N VAL A 110 2.51 -4.59 4.48
CA VAL A 110 1.86 -4.07 5.69
C VAL A 110 1.77 -5.16 6.75
N PRO A 111 2.81 -5.37 7.57
CA PRO A 111 2.63 -6.06 8.84
C PRO A 111 1.68 -5.27 9.74
N GLY A 112 0.85 -5.97 10.51
CA GLY A 112 -0.08 -5.30 11.41
C GLY A 112 -0.85 -6.25 12.30
N VAL A 113 -1.87 -5.69 12.94
CA VAL A 113 -2.86 -6.42 13.73
C VAL A 113 -4.24 -6.12 13.18
N SER A 114 -5.12 -7.12 13.22
CA SER A 114 -6.52 -6.93 12.87
C SER A 114 -7.44 -7.41 13.96
N TYR A 115 -8.61 -6.78 14.00
CA TYR A 115 -9.74 -7.14 14.81
C TYR A 115 -10.95 -7.33 13.89
N ALA A 116 -11.63 -8.46 14.05
CA ALA A 116 -12.89 -8.74 13.38
C ALA A 116 -13.96 -9.01 14.45
N THR A 117 -15.15 -8.49 14.22
CA THR A 117 -16.32 -8.74 15.08
C THR A 117 -17.50 -9.12 14.20
N ASN A 118 -18.20 -10.20 14.58
CA ASN A 118 -19.49 -10.54 14.00
C ASN A 118 -20.57 -9.81 14.80
N LEU A 119 -21.23 -8.86 14.16
CA LEU A 119 -22.20 -7.94 14.76
C LEU A 119 -23.51 -8.63 15.21
N ASP A 120 -23.77 -9.85 14.73
CA ASP A 120 -24.99 -10.61 15.10
C ASP A 120 -24.75 -11.55 16.29
N THR A 121 -23.51 -12.01 16.48
CA THR A 121 -23.17 -13.06 17.45
C THR A 121 -22.20 -12.61 18.53
N ASP A 122 -21.73 -11.36 18.48
CA ASP A 122 -20.69 -10.78 19.35
C ASP A 122 -19.39 -11.59 19.40
N VAL A 123 -19.17 -12.47 18.43
CA VAL A 123 -17.92 -13.24 18.31
C VAL A 123 -16.83 -12.31 17.81
N ASN A 124 -15.74 -12.25 18.57
CA ASN A 124 -14.62 -11.35 18.32
C ASN A 124 -13.34 -12.14 18.05
N GLN A 125 -12.56 -11.71 17.06
CA GLN A 125 -11.27 -12.32 16.73
C GLN A 125 -10.20 -11.24 16.58
N LEU A 126 -9.11 -11.39 17.32
CA LEU A 126 -7.89 -10.61 17.17
C LEU A 126 -6.84 -11.49 16.50
N GLY A 127 -6.12 -10.94 15.52
CA GLY A 127 -5.12 -11.68 14.76
C GLY A 127 -3.95 -10.83 14.30
N ALA A 128 -2.82 -11.49 14.07
CA ALA A 128 -1.71 -10.87 13.35
C ALA A 128 -2.03 -10.84 11.85
N THR A 129 -1.54 -9.81 11.17
CA THR A 129 -1.78 -9.63 9.74
C THR A 129 -0.52 -9.32 8.96
N GLY A 130 -0.48 -9.82 7.72
CA GLY A 130 0.49 -9.46 6.71
C GLY A 130 -0.23 -9.08 5.43
N GLY A 131 -0.17 -7.81 5.06
CA GLY A 131 -0.65 -7.30 3.79
C GLY A 131 0.46 -7.19 2.75
N ILE A 132 0.15 -7.46 1.50
CA ILE A 132 0.94 -7.03 0.34
C ILE A 132 0.01 -6.34 -0.66
N GLY A 133 0.49 -5.33 -1.37
CA GLY A 133 -0.33 -4.69 -2.39
C GLY A 133 0.43 -3.79 -3.32
N ALA A 134 -0.26 -3.37 -4.37
CA ALA A 134 0.21 -2.39 -5.33
C ALA A 134 -0.85 -1.31 -5.50
N GLU A 135 -0.44 -0.05 -5.54
CA GLU A 135 -1.34 1.09 -5.62
C GLU A 135 -0.82 2.12 -6.61
N PHE A 136 -1.67 2.49 -7.56
CA PHE A 136 -1.43 3.66 -8.39
C PHE A 136 -1.93 4.90 -7.67
N LYS A 137 -1.06 5.88 -7.46
CA LYS A 137 -1.37 7.15 -6.79
C LYS A 137 -1.26 8.32 -7.76
N TYR A 138 -2.25 9.20 -7.70
CA TYR A 138 -2.21 10.51 -8.33
C TYR A 138 -2.16 11.63 -7.27
N PHE A 139 -1.10 12.43 -7.31
CA PHE A 139 -0.90 13.56 -6.41
C PHE A 139 -1.56 14.82 -6.98
N TYR A 140 -2.70 15.19 -6.41
CA TYR A 140 -3.40 16.42 -6.77
C TYR A 140 -2.84 17.65 -6.04
N ARG A 141 -2.14 17.44 -4.92
CA ARG A 141 -1.40 18.47 -4.17
C ARG A 141 -0.18 17.85 -3.52
N THR A 142 0.87 18.64 -3.25
CA THR A 142 2.03 18.19 -2.47
C THR A 142 1.59 17.55 -1.14
N GLY A 143 1.97 16.30 -0.93
CA GLY A 143 1.63 15.54 0.28
C GLY A 143 0.24 14.88 0.29
N TYR A 144 -0.58 15.09 -0.74
CA TYR A 144 -1.92 14.52 -0.82
C TYR A 144 -2.13 13.78 -2.15
N ALA A 145 -2.57 12.53 -2.06
CA ALA A 145 -2.84 11.69 -3.22
C ALA A 145 -4.15 10.92 -3.10
N ILE A 146 -4.74 10.63 -4.24
CA ILE A 146 -5.81 9.65 -4.39
C ILE A 146 -5.18 8.39 -4.99
N GLY A 147 -5.48 7.24 -4.39
CA GLY A 147 -4.92 5.95 -4.78
C GLY A 147 -5.99 4.97 -5.24
N LEU A 148 -5.66 4.17 -6.25
CA LEU A 148 -6.38 2.96 -6.62
C LEU A 148 -5.40 1.79 -6.51
N GLY A 149 -5.72 0.81 -5.66
CA GLY A 149 -4.81 -0.28 -5.37
C GLY A 149 -5.50 -1.63 -5.15
N ALA A 150 -4.73 -2.68 -5.36
CA ALA A 150 -5.10 -4.05 -5.05
C ALA A 150 -4.24 -4.54 -3.88
N TYR A 151 -4.88 -5.10 -2.87
CA TYR A 151 -4.24 -5.58 -1.66
C TYR A 151 -4.68 -7.01 -1.36
N TYR A 152 -3.72 -7.81 -0.93
CA TYR A 152 -3.94 -9.14 -0.38
C TYR A 152 -3.53 -9.13 1.08
N THR A 153 -4.40 -9.60 1.97
CA THR A 153 -4.14 -9.65 3.41
C THR A 153 -4.24 -11.08 3.91
N LEU A 154 -3.19 -11.53 4.58
CA LEU A 154 -3.18 -12.75 5.38
C LEU A 154 -3.52 -12.38 6.83
N THR A 155 -4.41 -13.14 7.45
CA THR A 155 -4.82 -13.03 8.85
C THR A 155 -4.64 -14.38 9.54
N THR A 156 -4.04 -14.40 10.73
CA THR A 156 -3.91 -15.62 11.58
C THR A 156 -4.80 -15.53 12.79
#